data_AF-A0A936PVV0-F1
#
_entry.id   AF-A0A936PVV0-F1
#
_cell.length_a   1.000
_cell.length_b   1.000
_cell.length_c   1.000
_cell.angle_alpha   90.00
_cell.angle_beta   90.00
_cell.angle_gamma   90.00
#
_symmetry.space_group_name_H-M   'P 1'
#
loop_
_entity.id
_entity.type
_entity.pdbx_description
1 polymer ?
#
loop_
_entity_poly.entity_id
_entity_poly.type
_entity_poly.pdbx_seq_one_letter_code
_entity_poly.pdbx_strand_id
1 'polypeptide(L)'
;MEEVTLPDGQRGGVLGLGAVLAATSHSDSSSPILRGLFVRERLLCQPLGTPPADVPAIPEIASDATTRERFEQHTADPVCASCHQYIDPVGFGFEAYDAVGRYRARLGRHGRRGADGRGHTRPVLHLG
;
A
#
# COMPACT_ATOMS: atom_id res chain seq x y z
N MET A 1 -28.43 9.85 -13.38
CA MET A 1 -27.64 9.14 -12.36
C MET A 1 -28.05 7.69 -12.49
N GLU A 2 -27.16 6.86 -13.02
CA GLU A 2 -27.42 5.42 -13.23
C GLU A 2 -27.13 4.68 -11.92
N GLU A 3 -28.03 3.78 -11.52
CA GLU A 3 -27.77 2.88 -10.41
C GLU A 3 -26.85 1.75 -10.87
N VAL A 4 -25.75 1.53 -10.14
CA VAL A 4 -24.78 0.49 -10.45
C VAL A 4 -24.60 -0.39 -9.23
N THR A 5 -24.89 -1.67 -9.38
CA THR A 5 -24.61 -2.68 -8.36
C THR A 5 -23.10 -2.87 -8.23
N LEU A 6 -22.56 -2.62 -7.03
CA LEU A 6 -21.15 -2.86 -6.74
C LEU A 6 -20.95 -4.32 -6.31
N PRO A 7 -19.79 -4.94 -6.61
CA PRO A 7 -19.42 -6.23 -6.04
C PRO A 7 -19.40 -6.15 -4.50
N ASP A 8 -20.05 -7.11 -3.85
CA ASP A 8 -20.29 -7.10 -2.41
C ASP A 8 -19.00 -6.88 -1.60
N GLY A 9 -19.01 -5.82 -0.78
CA GLY A 9 -17.96 -5.51 0.20
C GLY A 9 -16.60 -5.07 -0.37
N GLN A 10 -16.41 -5.04 -1.68
CA GLN A 10 -15.10 -4.74 -2.29
C GLN A 10 -14.88 -3.26 -2.61
N ARG A 11 -15.94 -2.46 -2.71
CA ARG A 11 -15.87 -1.02 -2.99
C ARG A 11 -17.06 -0.33 -2.33
N GLY A 12 -16.80 0.79 -1.67
CA GLY A 12 -17.86 1.59 -1.07
C GLY A 12 -17.35 2.86 -0.40
N GLY A 13 -18.20 3.88 -0.39
CA GLY A 13 -17.93 5.16 0.25
C GLY A 13 -16.71 5.90 -0.31
N VAL A 14 -16.32 6.97 0.39
CA VAL A 14 -15.20 7.83 0.00
C VAL A 14 -13.87 7.07 -0.01
N LEU A 15 -13.70 6.14 0.94
CA LEU A 15 -12.48 5.35 1.12
C LEU A 15 -12.24 4.32 0.02
N GLY A 16 -13.30 3.90 -0.69
CA GLY A 16 -13.21 3.00 -1.84
C GLY A 16 -13.08 3.71 -3.19
N LEU A 17 -13.11 5.05 -3.22
CA LEU A 17 -13.00 5.82 -4.47
C LEU A 17 -11.61 5.67 -5.08
N GLY A 18 -11.55 5.34 -6.38
CA GLY A 18 -10.29 5.20 -7.11
C GLY A 18 -9.42 6.45 -7.06
N ALA A 19 -10.03 7.64 -7.09
CA ALA A 19 -9.31 8.91 -6.98
C ALA A 19 -8.63 9.08 -5.60
N VAL A 20 -9.30 8.69 -4.50
CA VAL A 20 -8.72 8.75 -3.15
C VAL A 20 -7.59 7.74 -3.04
N LEU A 21 -7.80 6.50 -3.48
CA LEU A 21 -6.80 5.43 -3.45
C LEU A 21 -5.57 5.78 -4.28
N ALA A 22 -5.74 6.41 -5.45
CA ALA A 22 -4.65 6.85 -6.31
C ALA A 22 -3.91 8.07 -5.74
N ALA A 23 -4.62 9.06 -5.22
CA ALA A 23 -4.02 10.25 -4.62
C ALA A 23 -3.21 9.95 -3.34
N THR A 24 -3.47 8.81 -2.71
CA THR A 24 -2.79 8.32 -1.50
C THR A 24 -1.84 7.15 -1.79
N SER A 25 -1.32 7.08 -3.01
CA SER A 25 -0.36 6.07 -3.45
C SER A 25 0.86 6.72 -4.10
N HIS A 26 1.94 5.96 -4.27
CA HIS A 26 3.04 6.36 -5.14
C HIS A 26 2.69 6.06 -6.60
N SER A 27 3.45 6.61 -7.54
CA SER A 27 3.20 6.42 -8.98
C SER A 27 3.30 4.96 -9.44
N ASP A 28 4.08 4.14 -8.72
CA ASP A 28 4.37 2.74 -9.07
C ASP A 28 3.86 1.73 -8.03
N SER A 29 3.33 2.18 -6.89
CA SER A 29 3.02 1.32 -5.75
C SER A 29 1.96 1.91 -4.82
N SER A 30 1.19 1.03 -4.15
CA SER A 30 0.30 1.44 -3.06
C SER A 30 1.12 1.90 -1.86
N SER A 31 0.53 2.74 -1.00
CA SER A 31 1.18 3.22 0.22
C SER A 31 0.25 3.12 1.43
N PRO A 32 0.46 2.14 2.34
CA PRO A 32 -0.28 2.08 3.59
C PRO A 32 -0.11 3.36 4.43
N ILE A 33 1.08 3.96 4.39
CA ILE A 33 1.39 5.18 5.16
C ILE A 33 0.57 6.37 4.68
N LEU A 34 0.58 6.66 3.37
CA LEU A 34 -0.18 7.80 2.84
C LEU A 34 -1.69 7.59 3.00
N ARG A 35 -2.17 6.36 2.91
CA ARG A 35 -3.59 6.01 3.13
C ARG A 35 -3.99 6.18 4.60
N GLY A 36 -3.18 5.67 5.53
CA GLY A 36 -3.39 5.83 6.96
C GLY A 36 -3.34 7.30 7.38
N LEU A 37 -2.38 8.06 6.86
CA LEU A 37 -2.25 9.51 7.07
C LEU A 37 -3.49 10.26 6.57
N PHE A 38 -3.97 9.96 5.36
CA PHE A 38 -5.20 10.56 4.84
C PHE A 38 -6.40 10.35 5.76
N VAL A 39 -6.61 9.12 6.24
CA VAL A 39 -7.71 8.83 7.18
C VAL A 39 -7.55 9.63 8.46
N ARG A 40 -6.36 9.61 9.07
CA ARG A 40 -6.11 10.29 10.35
C ARG A 40 -6.30 11.79 10.25
N GLU A 41 -5.69 12.43 9.25
CA GLU A 41 -5.69 13.89 9.18
C GLU A 41 -6.97 14.44 8.55
N ARG A 42 -7.46 13.81 7.48
CA ARG A 42 -8.54 14.37 6.67
C ARG A 42 -9.92 13.91 7.12
N LEU A 43 -10.02 12.78 7.80
CA LEU A 43 -11.30 12.24 8.26
C LEU A 43 -11.45 12.28 9.77
N LEU A 44 -10.39 11.98 10.52
CA LEU A 44 -10.44 11.91 11.98
C LEU A 44 -9.95 13.18 12.69
N CYS A 45 -9.47 14.18 11.94
CA CYS A 45 -8.91 15.42 12.48
C CYS A 45 -7.77 15.18 13.49
N GLN A 46 -6.98 14.13 13.27
CA GLN A 46 -5.83 13.73 14.08
C GLN A 46 -4.55 14.04 13.30
N PRO A 47 -4.05 15.29 13.36
CA PRO A 47 -2.81 15.66 12.67
C PRO A 47 -1.65 14.82 13.19
N LEU A 48 -0.84 14.28 12.27
CA LEU A 48 0.40 13.61 12.63
C LEU A 48 1.54 14.62 12.48
N GLY A 49 2.48 14.61 13.43
CA GLY A 49 3.68 15.44 13.34
C GLY A 49 4.53 15.03 12.14
N THR A 50 5.43 15.92 11.72
CA THR A 50 6.44 15.56 10.73
C THR A 50 7.32 14.42 11.26
N PRO A 51 7.73 13.45 10.40
CA PRO A 51 8.72 12.46 10.79
C PRO A 51 9.99 13.14 11.34
N PRO A 52 10.71 12.51 12.29
CA PRO A 52 12.00 13.03 12.76
C PRO A 52 13.00 13.21 11.60
N ALA A 53 13.86 14.22 11.68
CA ALA A 53 14.80 14.56 10.61
C ALA A 53 15.94 13.54 10.45
N ASP A 54 16.20 12.79 11.51
CA ASP A 54 17.29 11.85 11.71
C ASP A 54 16.86 10.38 11.52
N VAL A 55 15.73 10.13 10.85
CA VAL A 55 15.30 8.76 10.51
C VAL A 55 16.26 8.15 9.48
N PRO A 56 16.88 6.99 9.76
CA PRO A 56 17.79 6.32 8.84
C PRO A 56 17.07 5.84 7.58
N ALA A 57 17.83 5.62 6.51
CA ALA A 57 17.29 5.10 5.26
C ALA A 57 16.59 3.74 5.47
N ILE A 58 15.48 3.53 4.76
CA ILE A 58 14.74 2.27 4.80
C ILE A 58 15.68 1.14 4.31
N PRO A 59 15.87 0.07 5.09
CA PRO A 59 16.73 -1.05 4.70
C PRO A 59 16.22 -1.69 3.40
N GLU A 60 17.12 -2.28 2.62
CA GLU A 60 16.71 -3.06 1.44
C GLU A 60 15.93 -4.29 1.90
N ILE A 61 14.65 -4.33 1.53
CA ILE A 61 13.77 -5.45 1.87
C ILE A 61 13.68 -6.42 0.70
N ALA A 62 13.59 -7.71 1.01
CA ALA A 62 13.44 -8.78 0.04
C ALA A 62 12.31 -8.49 -0.95
N SER A 63 12.62 -8.63 -2.24
CA SER A 63 11.72 -8.26 -3.35
C SER A 63 10.44 -9.11 -3.47
N ASP A 64 10.39 -10.24 -2.77
CA ASP A 64 9.27 -11.17 -2.74
C ASP A 64 8.36 -10.97 -1.51
N ALA A 65 8.73 -10.10 -0.57
CA ALA A 65 7.90 -9.78 0.59
C ALA A 65 6.65 -8.99 0.20
N THR A 66 5.53 -9.31 0.84
CA THR A 66 4.31 -8.50 0.85
C THR A 66 4.58 -7.16 1.52
N THR A 67 3.75 -6.15 1.26
CA THR A 67 3.85 -4.88 1.99
C THR A 67 3.81 -5.05 3.49
N ARG A 68 2.93 -5.92 4.02
CA ARG A 68 2.84 -6.14 5.46
C ARG A 68 4.14 -6.67 6.04
N GLU A 69 4.71 -7.73 5.46
CA GLU A 69 5.99 -8.32 5.92
C GLU A 69 7.13 -7.29 5.90
N ARG A 70 7.15 -6.42 4.88
CA ARG A 70 8.14 -5.35 4.77
C ARG A 70 8.03 -4.34 5.92
N PHE A 71 6.80 -3.90 6.21
CA PHE A 71 6.58 -2.97 7.32
C PHE A 71 6.82 -3.64 8.66
N GLU A 72 6.48 -4.91 8.84
CA GLU A 72 6.81 -5.66 10.06
C GLU A 72 8.32 -5.72 10.33
N GLN A 73 9.13 -5.95 9.28
CA GLN A 73 10.58 -5.88 9.39
C GLN A 73 11.06 -4.45 9.72
N HIS A 74 10.47 -3.43 9.10
CA HIS A 74 10.81 -2.03 9.35
C HIS A 74 10.46 -1.58 10.78
N THR A 75 9.31 -1.99 11.30
CA THR A 75 8.82 -1.65 12.63
C THR A 75 9.32 -2.60 13.71
N ALA A 76 10.26 -3.49 13.40
CA ALA A 76 10.97 -4.27 14.42
C ALA A 76 11.86 -3.37 15.30
N ASP A 77 12.29 -2.22 14.77
CA ASP A 77 12.92 -1.17 15.56
C ASP A 77 11.88 -0.44 16.42
N PRO A 78 12.02 -0.39 17.77
CA PRO A 78 11.11 0.31 18.66
C PRO A 78 10.93 1.80 18.32
N VAL A 79 11.96 2.45 17.76
CA VAL A 79 11.91 3.85 17.34
C VAL A 79 10.90 4.01 16.20
N CYS A 80 10.96 3.15 15.19
CA CYS A 80 10.01 3.15 14.08
C CYS A 80 8.59 2.77 14.55
N ALA A 81 8.48 1.75 15.40
CA ALA A 81 7.19 1.27 15.94
C ALA A 81 6.43 2.37 16.69
N SER A 82 7.16 3.28 17.37
CA SER A 82 6.57 4.34 18.20
C SER A 82 5.61 5.26 17.42
N CYS A 83 5.88 5.53 16.14
CA CYS A 83 5.00 6.31 15.28
C CYS A 83 4.08 5.43 14.42
N HIS A 84 4.60 4.31 13.92
CA HIS A 84 3.89 3.42 13.00
C HIS A 84 2.65 2.76 13.61
N GLN A 85 2.65 2.50 14.92
CA GLN A 85 1.49 1.94 15.64
C GLN A 85 0.18 2.72 15.41
N TYR A 86 0.27 4.01 15.08
CA TYR A 86 -0.90 4.84 14.83
C TYR A 86 -1.36 4.77 13.37
N ILE A 87 -0.45 4.53 12.43
CA ILE A 87 -0.66 4.73 10.99
C ILE A 87 -0.93 3.38 10.30
N ASP A 88 -0.07 2.40 10.58
CA ASP A 88 0.00 1.14 9.86
C ASP A 88 -1.30 0.33 9.92
N PRO A 89 -1.96 0.15 11.08
CA PRO A 89 -3.19 -0.64 11.15
C PRO A 89 -4.30 -0.07 10.25
N VAL A 90 -4.43 1.26 10.19
CA VAL A 90 -5.40 1.95 9.34
C VAL A 90 -5.02 1.79 7.86
N GLY A 91 -3.74 2.02 7.54
CA GLY A 91 -3.20 1.90 6.19
C GLY A 91 -3.33 0.51 5.59
N PHE A 92 -3.06 -0.53 6.37
CA PHE A 92 -3.13 -1.91 5.91
C PHE A 92 -4.54 -2.38 5.58
N GLY A 93 -5.58 -1.72 6.12
CA GLY A 93 -6.96 -1.96 5.73
C GLY A 93 -7.21 -1.76 4.22
N PHE A 94 -6.31 -1.04 3.54
CA PHE A 94 -6.40 -0.75 2.11
C PHE A 94 -5.50 -1.61 1.23
N GLU A 95 -4.73 -2.57 1.77
CA GLU A 95 -3.75 -3.32 0.96
C GLU A 95 -4.38 -4.28 -0.06
N ALA A 96 -5.71 -4.47 0.01
CA ALA A 96 -6.48 -5.10 -1.04
C ALA A 96 -6.61 -4.24 -2.31
N TYR A 97 -6.20 -2.96 -2.29
CA TYR A 97 -6.24 -2.07 -3.46
C TYR A 97 -4.85 -1.70 -3.97
N ASP A 98 -4.67 -1.75 -5.28
CA ASP A 98 -3.45 -1.30 -5.95
C ASP A 98 -3.27 0.23 -5.97
N ALA A 99 -2.16 0.68 -6.55
CA ALA A 99 -1.81 2.10 -6.66
C ALA A 99 -2.86 2.95 -7.40
N VAL A 100 -3.65 2.36 -8.30
CA VAL A 100 -4.73 3.03 -9.03
C VAL A 100 -6.12 2.62 -8.53
N GLY A 101 -6.18 1.98 -7.36
CA GLY A 101 -7.40 1.59 -6.69
C GLY A 101 -8.07 0.31 -7.22
N ARG A 102 -7.43 -0.53 -8.04
CA ARG A 102 -7.98 -1.84 -8.41
C ARG A 102 -7.93 -2.81 -7.24
N TYR A 103 -9.03 -3.49 -6.99
CA TYR A 103 -9.10 -4.55 -5.97
C TYR A 103 -8.25 -5.76 -6.39
N ARG A 104 -7.60 -6.40 -5.42
CA ARG A 104 -6.72 -7.57 -5.56
C ARG A 104 -7.13 -8.65 -4.56
N ALA A 105 -7.29 -9.88 -5.04
CA ALA A 105 -7.58 -11.03 -4.17
C ALA A 105 -6.38 -11.49 -3.33
N ARG A 106 -5.16 -11.07 -3.70
CA ARG A 106 -3.92 -11.35 -2.97
C ARG A 106 -3.20 -10.04 -2.69
N LEU A 107 -2.60 -9.93 -1.51
CA LEU A 107 -1.84 -8.75 -1.12
C LEU A 107 -0.69 -8.49 -2.10
N GLY A 108 -0.41 -7.21 -2.34
CA GLY A 108 0.67 -6.79 -3.22
C GLY A 108 2.04 -7.22 -2.68
N ARG A 109 2.81 -7.91 -3.51
CA ARG A 109 4.26 -8.04 -3.34
C ARG A 109 4.98 -6.90 -4.01
N HIS A 110 6.00 -6.36 -3.35
CA HIS A 110 6.79 -5.25 -3.86
C HIS A 110 7.93 -5.75 -4.73
N GLY A 111 7.61 -5.95 -6.00
CA GLY A 111 8.61 -5.91 -7.05
C GLY A 111 8.45 -4.59 -7.79
N ARG A 112 9.57 -3.97 -8.18
CA ARG A 112 9.62 -2.95 -9.23
C ARG A 112 9.06 -3.55 -10.52
N ARG A 113 7.73 -3.59 -10.64
CA ARG A 113 7.08 -3.97 -11.90
C ARG A 113 6.95 -2.69 -12.70
N GLY A 114 7.90 -2.53 -13.62
CA GLY A 114 7.75 -1.61 -14.74
C GLY A 114 6.39 -1.80 -15.38
N ALA A 115 5.82 -0.69 -15.82
CA ALA A 115 4.57 -0.64 -16.56
C ALA A 115 4.66 -1.47 -17.86
N ASP A 116 4.32 -2.76 -17.81
CA ASP A 116 3.88 -3.52 -18.98
C ASP A 116 2.81 -4.53 -18.54
N GLY A 117 1.60 -4.32 -19.03
CA GLY A 117 0.45 -5.20 -18.86
C GLY A 117 0.51 -6.47 -19.72
N ARG A 118 1.64 -7.18 -19.74
CA ARG A 118 1.74 -8.50 -20.38
C ARG A 118 2.44 -9.49 -19.46
N GLY A 119 1.72 -10.56 -19.12
CA GLY A 119 2.27 -11.71 -18.40
C GLY A 119 3.43 -12.31 -19.20
N HIS A 120 4.64 -12.18 -18.67
CA HIS A 120 5.82 -12.80 -19.26
C HIS A 120 6.07 -14.15 -18.58
N THR A 121 5.48 -15.20 -19.13
CA THR A 121 5.99 -16.57 -18.94
C THR A 121 7.38 -16.64 -19.57
N ARG A 122 8.43 -16.72 -18.75
CA ARG A 122 9.78 -17.01 -19.24
C ARG A 122 9.80 -18.48 -19.69
N PRO A 123 10.20 -18.81 -20.93
CA PRO A 123 10.40 -20.21 -21.29
C PRO A 123 11.66 -20.71 -20.58
N VAL A 124 11.56 -21.88 -19.97
CA VAL A 124 12.72 -22.63 -19.47
C VAL A 124 13.46 -23.16 -20.70
N LEU A 125 14.57 -22.53 -21.07
CA LEU A 125 15.50 -23.14 -22.01
C LEU A 125 16.26 -24.24 -21.28
N HIS A 126 15.91 -25.49 -21.56
CA HIS A 126 16.78 -26.63 -21.33
C HIS A 126 17.98 -26.49 -22.28
N LEU A 127 19.18 -26.29 -21.74
CA LEU A 127 20.41 -26.60 -22.46
C LEU A 127 21.00 -27.89 -21.87
N GLY A 128 21.18 -28.86 -22.77
CA GLY A 128 22.33 -29.79 -22.86
C GLY A 128 22.59 -30.69 -21.68
#